data_AF-A0A165PU00-F1
#
_entry.id   AF-A0A165PU00-F1
#
_cell.length_a   1.000
_cell.length_b   1.000
_cell.length_c   1.000
_cell.angle_alpha   90.00
_cell.angle_beta   90.00
_cell.angle_gamma   90.00
#
_symmetry.space_group_name_H-M   'P 1'
#
loop_
_entity.id
_entity.type
_entity.pdbx_description
1 polymer ?
#
loop_
_entity_poly.entity_id
_entity_poly.type
_entity_poly.pdbx_seq_one_letter_code
_entity_poly.pdbx_strand_id
1 'polypeptide(L)'
;MLWQLSLAALAGFAAWRWSSLQDATFTLDGITVPPQTVIVDPLMFNVIGEGGHYRQDSFTEFFNPTNTAPPFFQLFHPEFLRVLGDRPSIRSIASRPETIFAHEAPVWFPETDEVFFGSHCYGPKGWRDCSGNNFISIISMREVKDSVRASGSSIASLNVTVAKLDTPVVRQKTWGATGPYKSSLILINSGNVDRPSSLALMNPAPPYNVTVLFDNFYGREFNSLNDGKIHPTSHKIFITDPTYGFHQHFREPPMVHNQVYRFDPDTGNVRVVSDELVRPNGLAFSADGKTAYVADTGAAIGFLGRNQTLPATIYEFDVNPKTQVFEHRRVFAYIDAGVPDGIQVDKFGNVYSSCGDGVHVWNRYGILIGKFFIGKVSCNLVFAGDRNLVILAGDQVFLAEIAAGGINLAYP
;
A
#
# COMPACT_ATOMS: atom_id res chain seq x y z
N MET A 1 14.52 -33.47 42.77
CA MET A 1 14.01 -34.32 41.68
C MET A 1 12.77 -33.69 41.03
N LEU A 2 12.83 -32.40 40.65
CA LEU A 2 11.70 -31.64 40.05
C LEU A 2 12.16 -30.64 38.95
N TRP A 3 13.43 -30.64 38.58
CA TRP A 3 14.01 -29.73 37.58
C TRP A 3 14.34 -30.40 36.24
N GLN A 4 14.13 -31.71 36.11
CA GLN A 4 14.38 -32.45 34.84
C GLN A 4 13.11 -32.70 34.01
N LEU A 5 11.92 -32.43 34.53
CA LEU A 5 10.65 -32.66 33.83
C LEU A 5 10.18 -31.46 32.97
N SER A 6 10.75 -30.26 33.14
CA SER A 6 10.37 -29.06 32.37
C SER A 6 11.11 -28.92 31.03
N LEU A 7 12.35 -29.39 30.94
CA LEU A 7 13.15 -29.35 29.70
C LEU A 7 12.67 -30.36 28.65
N ALA A 8 12.21 -31.54 29.07
CA ALA A 8 11.67 -32.54 28.15
C ALA A 8 10.32 -32.11 27.54
N ALA A 9 9.48 -31.41 28.31
CA ALA A 9 8.19 -30.90 27.83
C ALA A 9 8.37 -29.71 26.86
N LEU A 10 9.31 -28.80 27.14
CA LEU A 10 9.64 -27.68 26.25
C LEU A 10 10.32 -28.14 24.96
N ALA A 11 11.21 -29.14 25.03
CA ALA A 11 11.81 -29.76 23.85
C ALA A 11 10.76 -30.52 23.01
N GLY A 12 9.79 -31.18 23.66
CA GLY A 12 8.68 -31.86 22.98
C GLY A 12 7.73 -30.89 22.26
N PHE A 13 7.38 -29.75 22.87
CA PHE A 13 6.56 -28.72 22.22
C PHE A 13 7.30 -27.97 21.10
N ALA A 14 8.60 -27.69 21.27
CA ALA A 14 9.44 -27.11 20.23
C ALA A 14 9.62 -28.08 19.06
N ALA A 15 9.89 -29.36 19.33
CA ALA A 15 9.99 -30.40 18.31
C ALA A 15 8.65 -30.67 17.59
N TRP A 16 7.51 -30.56 18.30
CA TRP A 16 6.19 -30.71 17.67
C TRP A 16 5.84 -29.52 16.76
N ARG A 17 6.14 -28.29 17.18
CA ARG A 17 6.04 -27.09 16.32
C ARG A 17 7.01 -27.14 15.13
N TRP A 18 8.22 -27.68 15.32
CA TRP A 18 9.18 -27.87 14.23
C TRP A 18 8.77 -29.00 13.28
N SER A 19 8.15 -30.08 13.78
CA SER A 19 7.66 -31.17 12.94
C SER A 19 6.41 -30.81 12.14
N SER A 20 5.58 -29.88 12.62
CA SER A 20 4.48 -29.31 11.83
C SER A 20 4.94 -28.30 10.77
N LEU A 21 6.21 -27.89 10.82
CA LEU A 21 6.91 -27.09 9.82
C LEU A 21 7.83 -27.97 8.95
N GLN A 22 7.55 -29.28 8.84
CA GLN A 22 8.03 -30.00 7.66
C GLN A 22 7.34 -29.36 6.46
N ASP A 23 8.05 -28.40 5.87
CA ASP A 23 7.81 -27.80 4.58
C ASP A 23 7.40 -28.93 3.65
N ALA A 24 6.10 -29.03 3.37
CA ALA A 24 5.68 -29.66 2.14
C ALA A 24 6.48 -28.94 1.06
N THR A 25 7.39 -29.63 0.41
CA THR A 25 8.07 -29.13 -0.78
C THR A 25 6.97 -28.65 -1.72
N PHE A 26 6.77 -27.33 -1.79
CA PHE A 26 5.76 -26.79 -2.67
C PHE A 26 6.25 -27.01 -4.10
N THR A 27 5.39 -27.53 -4.95
CA THR A 27 5.68 -27.71 -6.37
C THR A 27 4.75 -26.82 -7.17
N LEU A 28 5.29 -26.28 -8.26
CA LEU A 28 4.51 -25.57 -9.28
C LEU A 28 4.04 -26.53 -10.40
N ASP A 29 4.46 -27.79 -10.36
CA ASP A 29 4.08 -28.82 -11.32
C ASP A 29 2.60 -29.16 -11.22
N GLY A 30 1.94 -29.27 -12.37
CA GLY A 30 0.54 -29.67 -12.46
C GLY A 30 -0.46 -28.62 -11.97
N ILE A 31 -0.02 -27.40 -11.65
CA ILE A 31 -0.92 -26.29 -11.34
C ILE A 31 -1.77 -25.95 -12.56
N THR A 32 -3.09 -25.92 -12.35
CA THR A 32 -4.01 -25.31 -13.32
C THR A 32 -3.89 -23.80 -13.19
N VAL A 33 -3.31 -23.16 -14.20
CA VAL A 33 -3.04 -21.73 -14.21
C VAL A 33 -4.34 -20.95 -14.44
N PRO A 34 -4.74 -20.05 -13.52
CA PRO A 34 -5.92 -19.21 -13.71
C PRO A 34 -5.77 -18.27 -14.92
N PRO A 35 -6.87 -17.74 -15.48
CA PRO A 35 -6.83 -16.70 -16.51
C PRO A 35 -5.87 -15.55 -16.19
N GLN A 36 -5.25 -14.98 -17.23
CA GLN A 36 -4.26 -13.89 -17.13
C GLN A 36 -3.06 -14.18 -16.21
N THR A 37 -2.79 -15.43 -15.86
CA THR A 37 -1.69 -15.77 -14.95
C THR A 37 -0.55 -16.46 -15.69
N VAL A 38 0.68 -16.17 -15.29
CA VAL A 38 1.88 -16.89 -15.72
C VAL A 38 2.62 -17.41 -14.49
N ILE A 39 3.16 -18.63 -14.59
CA ILE A 39 4.01 -19.20 -13.54
C ILE A 39 5.41 -18.62 -13.70
N VAL A 40 5.98 -18.15 -12.60
CA VAL A 40 7.37 -17.71 -12.50
C VAL A 40 8.05 -18.57 -11.44
N ASP A 41 8.67 -19.67 -11.86
CA ASP A 41 9.37 -20.59 -10.97
C ASP A 41 10.69 -19.95 -10.47
N PRO A 42 10.83 -19.65 -9.17
CA PRO A 42 12.06 -19.08 -8.62
C PRO A 42 13.32 -19.92 -8.92
N LEU A 43 13.19 -21.25 -9.01
CA LEU A 43 14.33 -22.14 -9.29
C LEU A 43 14.97 -21.85 -10.65
N MET A 44 14.17 -21.41 -11.63
CA MET A 44 14.66 -21.05 -12.97
C MET A 44 15.49 -19.75 -12.98
N PHE A 45 15.44 -18.96 -11.91
CA PHE A 45 16.12 -17.66 -11.82
C PHE A 45 17.14 -17.57 -10.69
N ASN A 46 17.29 -18.63 -9.88
CA ASN A 46 18.37 -18.73 -8.90
C ASN A 46 19.77 -18.70 -9.53
N VAL A 47 19.89 -19.17 -10.78
CA VAL A 47 21.15 -19.20 -11.53
C VAL A 47 20.93 -18.58 -12.90
N ILE A 48 21.41 -17.35 -13.08
CA ILE A 48 21.40 -16.64 -14.38
C ILE A 48 22.42 -17.24 -15.35
N GLY A 49 23.53 -17.78 -14.84
CA GLY A 49 24.56 -18.46 -15.64
C GLY A 49 25.56 -17.52 -16.31
N GLU A 50 26.59 -18.11 -16.90
CA GLU A 50 27.63 -17.38 -17.63
C GLU A 50 27.03 -16.73 -18.89
N GLY A 51 27.31 -15.43 -19.08
CA GLY A 51 26.76 -14.65 -20.20
C GLY A 51 25.31 -14.19 -20.04
N GLY A 52 24.66 -14.49 -18.92
CA GLY A 52 23.30 -13.99 -18.66
C GLY A 52 23.24 -12.49 -18.35
N HIS A 53 22.06 -11.91 -18.53
CA HIS A 53 21.84 -10.46 -18.38
C HIS A 53 21.28 -10.13 -16.99
N TYR A 54 22.03 -9.33 -16.23
CA TYR A 54 21.57 -8.77 -14.95
C TYR A 54 20.84 -7.45 -15.19
N ARG A 55 19.74 -7.24 -14.46
CA ARG A 55 19.08 -5.94 -14.43
C ARG A 55 20.01 -4.90 -13.80
N GLN A 56 20.13 -3.73 -14.41
CA GLN A 56 21.04 -2.66 -13.96
C GLN A 56 20.34 -1.61 -13.10
N ASP A 57 19.03 -1.44 -13.26
CA ASP A 57 18.23 -0.48 -12.51
C ASP A 57 16.84 -1.03 -12.19
N SER A 58 16.60 -1.35 -10.92
CA SER A 58 15.31 -1.84 -10.41
C SER A 58 14.16 -0.85 -10.58
N PHE A 59 14.44 0.44 -10.83
CA PHE A 59 13.39 1.44 -11.05
C PHE A 59 12.95 1.56 -12.51
N THR A 60 13.72 1.02 -13.46
CA THR A 60 13.43 1.16 -14.91
C THR A 60 13.40 -0.17 -15.65
N GLU A 61 14.03 -1.21 -15.11
CA GLU A 61 14.04 -2.57 -15.64
C GLU A 61 13.22 -3.49 -14.73
N PHE A 62 12.03 -3.88 -15.16
CA PHE A 62 11.11 -4.72 -14.37
C PHE A 62 11.31 -6.22 -14.63
N PHE A 63 11.07 -7.04 -13.60
CA PHE A 63 11.23 -8.48 -13.70
C PHE A 63 10.02 -9.15 -14.38
N ASN A 64 10.10 -9.30 -15.71
CA ASN A 64 9.09 -9.97 -16.54
C ASN A 64 9.73 -11.07 -17.42
N PRO A 65 10.12 -12.21 -16.83
CA PRO A 65 10.88 -13.23 -17.55
C PRO A 65 10.09 -13.96 -18.64
N THR A 66 8.76 -13.93 -18.60
CA THR A 66 7.88 -14.54 -19.60
C THR A 66 7.57 -13.59 -20.77
N ASN A 67 8.09 -12.36 -20.73
CA ASN A 67 7.83 -11.29 -21.70
C ASN A 67 6.32 -11.12 -22.01
N THR A 68 5.48 -11.36 -21.00
CA THR A 68 4.02 -11.31 -21.15
C THR A 68 3.56 -9.86 -21.14
N ALA A 69 2.60 -9.51 -22.00
CA ALA A 69 2.10 -8.15 -22.08
C ALA A 69 1.24 -7.79 -20.84
N PRO A 70 1.49 -6.67 -20.15
CA PRO A 70 0.67 -6.21 -19.04
C PRO A 70 -0.75 -5.78 -19.49
N PRO A 71 -1.77 -5.87 -18.60
CA PRO A 71 -1.69 -6.37 -17.23
C PRO A 71 -1.92 -7.89 -17.11
N PHE A 72 -1.20 -8.54 -16.19
CA PHE A 72 -1.33 -9.97 -15.91
C PHE A 72 -0.87 -10.30 -14.47
N PHE A 73 -1.07 -11.54 -14.02
CA PHE A 73 -0.63 -12.04 -12.73
C PHE A 73 0.64 -12.88 -12.87
N GLN A 74 1.64 -12.64 -12.03
CA GLN A 74 2.79 -13.54 -11.88
C GLN A 74 2.59 -14.40 -10.64
N LEU A 75 2.59 -15.72 -10.80
CA LEU A 75 2.46 -16.69 -9.72
C LEU A 75 3.85 -17.25 -9.39
N PHE A 76 4.33 -16.96 -8.18
CA PHE A 76 5.60 -17.45 -7.64
C PHE A 76 5.41 -18.61 -6.68
N HIS A 77 4.26 -18.67 -5.99
CA HIS A 77 3.95 -19.68 -4.99
C HIS A 77 2.48 -20.14 -5.07
N PRO A 78 2.15 -21.42 -4.81
CA PRO A 78 0.78 -21.93 -4.90
C PRO A 78 -0.23 -21.22 -3.99
N GLU A 79 0.20 -20.63 -2.87
CA GLU A 79 -0.70 -19.85 -1.99
C GLU A 79 -1.36 -18.67 -2.72
N PHE A 80 -0.75 -18.16 -3.79
CA PHE A 80 -1.34 -17.08 -4.58
C PHE A 80 -2.62 -17.52 -5.32
N LEU A 81 -2.82 -18.82 -5.57
CA LEU A 81 -4.07 -19.34 -6.12
C LEU A 81 -5.26 -19.04 -5.20
N ARG A 82 -5.04 -19.04 -3.88
CA ARG A 82 -6.08 -18.66 -2.90
C ARG A 82 -6.41 -17.17 -2.97
N VAL A 83 -5.43 -16.33 -3.28
CA VAL A 83 -5.64 -14.90 -3.50
C VAL A 83 -6.46 -14.67 -4.76
N LEU A 84 -6.07 -15.30 -5.87
CA LEU A 84 -6.70 -15.12 -7.18
C LEU A 84 -8.10 -15.75 -7.27
N GLY A 85 -8.26 -16.98 -6.78
CA GLY A 85 -9.43 -17.82 -7.05
C GLY A 85 -9.45 -18.36 -8.48
N ASP A 86 -10.58 -18.93 -8.89
CA ASP A 86 -10.68 -19.71 -10.14
C ASP A 86 -10.77 -18.86 -11.40
N ARG A 87 -11.30 -17.62 -11.29
CA ARG A 87 -11.57 -16.73 -12.42
C ARG A 87 -11.13 -15.30 -12.09
N PRO A 88 -9.85 -15.08 -11.75
CA PRO A 88 -9.35 -13.73 -11.52
C PRO A 88 -9.41 -12.93 -12.82
N SER A 89 -9.48 -11.61 -12.70
CA SER A 89 -9.25 -10.72 -13.84
C SER A 89 -8.52 -9.46 -13.40
N ILE A 90 -7.75 -8.85 -14.32
CA ILE A 90 -7.17 -7.53 -14.13
C ILE A 90 -7.29 -6.71 -15.40
N ARG A 91 -7.79 -5.47 -15.30
CA ARG A 91 -8.02 -4.58 -16.44
C ARG A 91 -7.89 -3.11 -16.06
N SER A 92 -7.60 -2.25 -17.04
CA SER A 92 -7.73 -0.80 -16.89
C SER A 92 -9.22 -0.43 -16.85
N ILE A 93 -9.64 0.39 -15.90
CA ILE A 93 -11.03 0.88 -15.80
C ILE A 93 -11.18 2.36 -16.09
N ALA A 94 -10.09 3.13 -15.96
CA ALA A 94 -10.04 4.55 -16.33
C ALA A 94 -8.61 4.91 -16.75
N SER A 95 -8.46 5.79 -17.74
CA SER A 95 -7.16 6.23 -18.27
C SER A 95 -7.21 7.68 -18.72
N ARG A 96 -6.21 8.48 -18.35
CA ARG A 96 -6.06 9.88 -18.80
C ARG A 96 -4.57 10.16 -19.06
N PRO A 97 -4.03 9.81 -20.24
CA PRO A 97 -2.58 9.82 -20.51
C PRO A 97 -1.87 11.16 -20.26
N GLU A 98 -2.60 12.26 -20.35
CA GLU A 98 -2.10 13.64 -20.19
C GLU A 98 -1.92 14.06 -18.72
N THR A 99 -2.44 13.31 -17.75
CA THR A 99 -2.48 13.74 -16.35
C THR A 99 -2.32 12.60 -15.34
N ILE A 100 -1.68 12.89 -14.21
CA ILE A 100 -1.52 11.95 -13.10
C ILE A 100 -2.71 12.10 -12.13
N PHE A 101 -3.89 11.64 -12.55
CA PHE A 101 -5.13 11.78 -11.79
C PHE A 101 -5.34 10.69 -10.73
N ALA A 102 -4.69 9.54 -10.87
CA ALA A 102 -4.81 8.36 -10.03
C ALA A 102 -3.48 8.10 -9.32
N HIS A 103 -3.15 8.93 -8.33
CA HIS A 103 -1.86 8.90 -7.66
C HIS A 103 -1.97 8.20 -6.31
N GLU A 104 -2.67 8.78 -5.35
CA GLU A 104 -2.47 8.43 -3.94
C GLU A 104 -3.77 8.39 -3.14
N ALA A 105 -3.68 8.08 -1.85
CA ALA A 105 -4.80 8.16 -0.91
C ALA A 105 -6.08 7.39 -1.29
N PRO A 106 -6.02 6.16 -1.86
CA PRO A 106 -7.23 5.42 -2.14
C PRO A 106 -7.91 4.97 -0.84
N VAL A 107 -9.18 5.33 -0.68
CA VAL A 107 -10.04 4.87 0.41
C VAL A 107 -11.40 4.48 -0.14
N TRP A 108 -11.89 3.31 0.26
CA TRP A 108 -13.22 2.84 -0.11
C TRP A 108 -14.22 3.22 0.99
N PHE A 109 -15.34 3.82 0.59
CA PHE A 109 -16.45 4.14 1.49
C PHE A 109 -17.60 3.14 1.25
N PRO A 110 -17.81 2.19 2.18
CA PRO A 110 -18.76 1.09 1.98
C PRO A 110 -20.22 1.52 1.78
N GLU A 111 -20.64 2.60 2.43
CA GLU A 111 -22.04 3.03 2.50
C GLU A 111 -22.58 3.48 1.13
N THR A 112 -21.73 4.13 0.31
CA THR A 112 -22.07 4.52 -1.07
C THR A 112 -21.45 3.60 -2.12
N ASP A 113 -20.56 2.69 -1.73
CA ASP A 113 -19.77 1.83 -2.60
C ASP A 113 -18.91 2.65 -3.59
N GLU A 114 -18.18 3.61 -3.03
CA GLU A 114 -17.35 4.57 -3.78
C GLU A 114 -15.89 4.49 -3.34
N VAL A 115 -14.98 4.68 -4.29
CA VAL A 115 -13.54 4.81 -4.00
C VAL A 115 -13.13 6.26 -4.23
N PHE A 116 -12.60 6.88 -3.18
CA PHE A 116 -12.01 8.21 -3.20
C PHE A 116 -10.48 8.07 -3.34
N PHE A 117 -9.84 8.95 -4.10
CA PHE A 117 -8.39 8.95 -4.24
C PHE A 117 -7.86 10.33 -4.65
N GLY A 118 -6.62 10.63 -4.31
CA GLY A 118 -5.93 11.85 -4.66
C GLY A 118 -5.20 11.78 -6.01
N SER A 119 -5.23 12.87 -6.75
CA SER A 119 -4.31 13.11 -7.86
C SER A 119 -2.91 13.45 -7.35
N HIS A 120 -1.93 13.45 -8.26
CA HIS A 120 -0.66 14.12 -7.99
C HIS A 120 -0.87 15.65 -8.05
N CYS A 121 0.22 16.41 -7.91
CA CYS A 121 0.25 17.85 -8.14
C CYS A 121 -0.18 18.17 -9.58
N TYR A 122 -1.06 19.15 -9.78
CA TYR A 122 -1.58 19.50 -11.10
C TYR A 122 -0.47 20.04 -12.03
N GLY A 123 -0.24 19.39 -13.18
CA GLY A 123 0.73 19.79 -14.20
C GLY A 123 0.89 18.74 -15.31
N PRO A 124 1.56 19.08 -16.44
CA PRO A 124 1.96 18.12 -17.47
C PRO A 124 2.81 16.99 -16.89
N LYS A 125 2.77 15.80 -17.48
CA LYS A 125 3.46 14.59 -17.00
C LYS A 125 4.95 14.85 -16.71
N GLY A 126 5.36 14.70 -15.45
CA GLY A 126 6.72 14.83 -14.99
C GLY A 126 6.77 15.28 -13.53
N TRP A 127 7.45 14.52 -12.67
CA TRP A 127 7.60 14.74 -11.23
C TRP A 127 8.40 16.00 -10.84
N ARG A 128 8.44 17.02 -11.70
CA ARG A 128 9.41 18.12 -11.62
C ARG A 128 8.86 19.43 -11.04
N ASP A 129 7.55 19.62 -11.04
CA ASP A 129 6.93 20.82 -10.48
C ASP A 129 5.60 20.47 -9.80
N CYS A 130 5.59 20.62 -8.48
CA CYS A 130 4.46 20.34 -7.61
C CYS A 130 3.79 21.65 -7.10
N SER A 131 3.95 22.77 -7.81
CA SER A 131 3.34 24.06 -7.45
C SER A 131 1.80 24.06 -7.44
N GLY A 132 1.15 23.24 -8.28
CA GLY A 132 -0.31 23.13 -8.34
C GLY A 132 -0.89 22.12 -7.34
N ASN A 133 -2.02 22.42 -6.68
CA ASN A 133 -2.65 21.49 -5.72
C ASN A 133 -3.20 20.21 -6.36
N ASN A 134 -3.33 19.15 -5.56
CA ASN A 134 -4.07 17.94 -5.96
C ASN A 134 -5.58 18.20 -5.95
N PHE A 135 -6.34 17.26 -6.49
CA PHE A 135 -7.78 17.13 -6.29
C PHE A 135 -8.10 15.71 -5.82
N ILE A 136 -9.28 15.53 -5.23
CA ILE A 136 -9.81 14.21 -4.92
C ILE A 136 -10.70 13.77 -6.09
N SER A 137 -10.61 12.52 -6.47
CA SER A 137 -11.46 11.87 -7.45
C SER A 137 -12.30 10.78 -6.81
N ILE A 138 -13.47 10.52 -7.41
CA ILE A 138 -14.40 9.47 -6.97
C ILE A 138 -14.67 8.54 -8.16
N ILE A 139 -14.64 7.24 -7.89
CA ILE A 139 -15.18 6.19 -8.77
C ILE A 139 -16.32 5.49 -8.05
N SER A 140 -17.46 5.33 -8.73
CA SER A 140 -18.55 4.48 -8.24
C SER A 140 -18.27 3.01 -8.56
N MET A 141 -18.15 2.16 -7.55
CA MET A 141 -17.96 0.72 -7.78
C MET A 141 -19.21 0.05 -8.34
N ARG A 142 -20.39 0.67 -8.18
CA ARG A 142 -21.63 0.22 -8.84
C ARG A 142 -21.53 0.38 -10.36
N GLU A 143 -21.13 1.56 -10.83
CA GLU A 143 -20.89 1.82 -12.26
C GLU A 143 -19.80 0.90 -12.83
N VAL A 144 -18.73 0.67 -12.08
CA VAL A 144 -17.66 -0.27 -12.46
C VAL A 144 -18.23 -1.66 -12.66
N LYS A 145 -19.01 -2.19 -11.70
CA LYS A 145 -19.63 -3.52 -11.78
C LYS A 145 -20.62 -3.61 -12.95
N ASP A 146 -21.41 -2.57 -13.21
CA ASP A 146 -22.30 -2.50 -14.38
C ASP A 146 -21.51 -2.53 -15.70
N SER A 147 -20.43 -1.76 -15.78
CA SER A 147 -19.56 -1.70 -16.95
C SER A 147 -18.83 -3.03 -17.22
N VAL A 148 -18.38 -3.72 -16.16
CA VAL A 148 -17.81 -5.08 -16.26
C VAL A 148 -18.83 -6.06 -16.83
N ARG A 149 -20.08 -6.05 -16.31
CA ARG A 149 -21.16 -6.90 -16.81
C ARG A 149 -21.49 -6.62 -18.27
N ALA A 150 -21.59 -5.33 -18.64
CA ALA A 150 -21.93 -4.90 -19.99
C ALA A 150 -20.82 -5.22 -21.01
N SER A 151 -19.54 -5.18 -20.58
CA SER A 151 -18.40 -5.48 -21.45
C SER A 151 -18.39 -6.93 -21.95
N GLY A 152 -18.86 -7.89 -21.13
CA GLY A 152 -18.82 -9.32 -21.45
C GLY A 152 -17.41 -9.91 -21.59
N SER A 153 -16.35 -9.11 -21.39
CA SER A 153 -14.95 -9.50 -21.44
C SER A 153 -14.34 -9.37 -20.05
N SER A 154 -13.38 -10.24 -19.71
CA SER A 154 -12.60 -10.14 -18.47
C SER A 154 -11.37 -9.21 -18.60
N ILE A 155 -10.98 -8.87 -19.82
CA ILE A 155 -9.70 -8.18 -20.09
C ILE A 155 -9.84 -6.84 -20.80
N ALA A 156 -11.00 -6.57 -21.42
CA ALA A 156 -11.20 -5.33 -22.14
C ALA A 156 -11.16 -4.14 -21.18
N SER A 157 -10.42 -3.11 -21.58
CA SER A 157 -10.39 -1.83 -20.84
C SER A 157 -11.79 -1.23 -20.78
N LEU A 158 -12.11 -0.63 -19.64
CA LEU A 158 -13.32 0.14 -19.44
C LEU A 158 -12.99 1.64 -19.44
N ASN A 159 -14.05 2.45 -19.52
CA ASN A 159 -13.97 3.90 -19.40
C ASN A 159 -15.05 4.38 -18.43
N VAL A 160 -14.86 4.06 -17.16
CA VAL A 160 -15.80 4.45 -16.10
C VAL A 160 -15.66 5.94 -15.77
N THR A 161 -16.72 6.53 -15.26
CA THR A 161 -16.72 7.92 -14.84
C THR A 161 -15.81 8.10 -13.62
N VAL A 162 -14.93 9.10 -13.72
CA VAL A 162 -14.10 9.56 -12.60
C VAL A 162 -14.50 10.99 -12.28
N ALA A 163 -15.34 11.15 -11.27
CA ALA A 163 -15.78 12.46 -10.80
C ALA A 163 -14.63 13.17 -10.09
N LYS A 164 -14.55 14.51 -10.24
CA LYS A 164 -13.54 15.34 -9.59
C LYS A 164 -14.22 16.15 -8.48
N LEU A 165 -13.73 15.98 -7.25
CA LEU A 165 -14.01 16.87 -6.13
C LEU A 165 -12.96 17.97 -6.09
N ASP A 166 -13.40 19.19 -6.37
CA ASP A 166 -12.55 20.37 -6.39
C ASP A 166 -12.94 21.34 -5.27
N THR A 167 -12.81 20.91 -4.01
CA THR A 167 -13.09 21.75 -2.86
C THR A 167 -11.81 22.40 -2.32
N PRO A 168 -11.83 23.67 -1.88
CA PRO A 168 -10.61 24.35 -1.38
C PRO A 168 -9.95 23.68 -0.18
N VAL A 169 -10.68 22.85 0.56
CA VAL A 169 -10.20 22.23 1.81
C VAL A 169 -9.36 20.97 1.56
N VAL A 170 -9.56 20.30 0.42
CA VAL A 170 -8.80 19.10 0.01
C VAL A 170 -7.59 19.42 -0.88
N ARG A 171 -7.32 20.71 -1.13
CA ARG A 171 -6.19 21.19 -1.93
C ARG A 171 -4.93 21.37 -1.05
N GLN A 172 -4.43 20.29 -0.47
CA GLN A 172 -3.27 20.29 0.44
C GLN A 172 -2.36 19.07 0.26
N LYS A 173 -2.29 18.52 -0.96
CA LYS A 173 -1.54 17.29 -1.26
C LYS A 173 -2.03 16.14 -0.38
N THR A 174 -3.31 15.83 -0.51
CA THR A 174 -3.92 14.68 0.16
C THR A 174 -3.39 13.40 -0.48
N TRP A 175 -2.32 12.87 0.10
CA TRP A 175 -1.59 11.69 -0.38
C TRP A 175 -1.74 10.47 0.51
N GLY A 176 -2.40 10.61 1.66
CA GLY A 176 -2.95 9.46 2.38
C GLY A 176 -4.42 9.62 2.68
N ALA A 177 -5.09 8.47 2.78
CA ALA A 177 -6.42 8.39 3.33
C ALA A 177 -6.64 7.02 3.99
N THR A 178 -7.52 6.99 4.99
CA THR A 178 -7.94 5.75 5.65
C THR A 178 -9.34 5.90 6.23
N GLY A 179 -9.86 4.81 6.80
CA GLY A 179 -11.19 4.74 7.36
C GLY A 179 -12.20 4.00 6.47
N PRO A 180 -13.50 4.25 6.68
CA PRO A 180 -14.05 5.35 7.47
C PRO A 180 -13.80 5.27 9.00
N TYR A 181 -13.79 6.42 9.66
CA TYR A 181 -13.78 6.61 11.12
C TYR A 181 -14.96 7.50 11.49
N LYS A 182 -15.88 7.05 12.36
CA LYS A 182 -17.12 7.77 12.69
C LYS A 182 -17.88 8.25 11.42
N SER A 183 -18.01 7.35 10.44
CA SER A 183 -18.63 7.61 9.11
C SER A 183 -17.98 8.75 8.29
N SER A 184 -16.76 9.14 8.63
CA SER A 184 -15.97 10.13 7.91
C SER A 184 -14.72 9.49 7.32
N LEU A 185 -14.23 10.01 6.20
CA LEU A 185 -12.93 9.64 5.67
C LEU A 185 -11.85 10.39 6.44
N ILE A 186 -10.75 9.71 6.79
CA ILE A 186 -9.56 10.39 7.29
C ILE A 186 -8.72 10.76 6.09
N LEU A 187 -8.43 12.05 5.94
CA LEU A 187 -7.51 12.60 4.96
C LEU A 187 -6.18 12.95 5.63
N ILE A 188 -5.09 12.55 5.02
CA ILE A 188 -3.73 12.86 5.45
C ILE A 188 -3.14 13.79 4.40
N ASN A 189 -2.91 15.03 4.81
CA ASN A 189 -2.47 16.10 3.93
C ASN A 189 -1.00 16.34 4.15
N SER A 190 -0.19 16.21 3.09
CA SER A 190 1.23 16.53 3.17
C SER A 190 1.49 18.02 3.38
N GLY A 191 0.49 18.89 3.18
CA GLY A 191 0.61 20.34 3.31
C GLY A 191 1.23 20.98 2.07
N ASN A 192 1.50 22.27 2.15
CA ASN A 192 2.23 23.03 1.14
C ASN A 192 2.96 24.22 1.79
N VAL A 193 3.43 25.18 0.99
CA VAL A 193 4.11 26.39 1.50
C VAL A 193 3.20 27.33 2.29
N ASP A 194 1.89 27.31 2.03
CA ASP A 194 0.91 28.20 2.65
C ASP A 194 0.14 27.55 3.81
N ARG A 195 0.18 26.22 3.91
CA ARG A 195 -0.61 25.45 4.87
C ARG A 195 0.19 24.29 5.45
N PRO A 196 0.11 24.07 6.77
CA PRO A 196 0.80 22.97 7.42
C PRO A 196 0.28 21.61 6.94
N SER A 197 1.13 20.60 7.06
CA SER A 197 0.69 19.21 6.96
C SER A 197 -0.32 18.90 8.08
N SER A 198 -1.36 18.13 7.78
CA SER A 198 -2.48 17.92 8.71
C SER A 198 -3.18 16.58 8.55
N LEU A 199 -3.83 16.15 9.63
CA LEU A 199 -4.82 15.08 9.63
C LEU A 199 -6.22 15.71 9.69
N ALA A 200 -7.14 15.29 8.83
CA ALA A 200 -8.49 15.83 8.79
C ALA A 200 -9.57 14.75 8.60
N LEU A 201 -10.77 15.02 9.08
CA LEU A 201 -11.98 14.26 8.75
C LEU A 201 -12.69 14.93 7.57
N MET A 202 -13.11 14.15 6.59
CA MET A 202 -13.98 14.58 5.50
C MET A 202 -15.29 13.82 5.55
N ASN A 203 -16.41 14.54 5.52
CA ASN A 203 -17.71 13.94 5.24
C ASN A 203 -17.72 13.42 3.79
N PRO A 204 -17.94 12.11 3.54
CA PRO A 204 -17.95 11.55 2.20
C PRO A 204 -19.19 11.92 1.38
N ALA A 205 -20.16 12.64 1.95
CA ALA A 205 -21.32 13.17 1.24
C ALA A 205 -21.20 14.68 0.99
N PRO A 206 -21.81 15.20 -0.10
CA PRO A 206 -21.93 16.65 -0.32
C PRO A 206 -22.49 17.37 0.91
N PRO A 207 -21.94 18.54 1.29
CA PRO A 207 -20.96 19.35 0.55
C PRO A 207 -19.48 18.98 0.80
N TYR A 208 -19.18 17.80 1.33
CA TYR A 208 -17.83 17.31 1.64
C TYR A 208 -17.09 18.18 2.65
N ASN A 209 -17.77 18.50 3.75
CA ASN A 209 -17.18 19.29 4.84
C ASN A 209 -15.94 18.59 5.41
N VAL A 210 -14.90 19.38 5.67
CA VAL A 210 -13.63 18.89 6.22
C VAL A 210 -13.35 19.59 7.55
N THR A 211 -12.90 18.81 8.54
CA THR A 211 -12.47 19.29 9.87
C THR A 211 -11.06 18.83 10.16
N VAL A 212 -10.13 19.76 10.37
CA VAL A 212 -8.76 19.44 10.77
C VAL A 212 -8.75 18.93 12.22
N LEU A 213 -8.07 17.81 12.46
CA LEU A 213 -7.90 17.21 13.78
C LEU A 213 -6.61 17.68 14.45
N PHE A 214 -5.51 17.71 13.71
CA PHE A 214 -4.24 18.29 14.14
C PHE A 214 -3.37 18.66 12.92
N ASP A 215 -2.42 19.58 13.12
CA ASP A 215 -1.51 20.08 12.09
C ASP A 215 -0.08 20.37 12.60
N ASN A 216 0.20 20.08 13.88
CA ASN A 216 1.50 20.32 14.49
C ASN A 216 1.83 19.29 15.58
N PHE A 217 3.12 19.21 15.93
CA PHE A 217 3.62 18.47 17.08
C PHE A 217 4.19 19.44 18.12
N TYR A 218 3.37 19.84 19.09
CA TYR A 218 3.73 20.83 20.13
C TYR A 218 4.28 22.14 19.55
N GLY A 219 3.64 22.64 18.49
CA GLY A 219 4.06 23.85 17.77
C GLY A 219 5.18 23.65 16.74
N ARG A 220 5.71 22.43 16.59
CA ARG A 220 6.64 22.08 15.50
C ARG A 220 5.86 21.57 14.30
N GLU A 221 6.28 21.99 13.12
CA GLU A 221 5.69 21.52 11.87
C GLU A 221 6.15 20.09 11.55
N PHE A 222 5.22 19.26 11.04
CA PHE A 222 5.55 17.96 10.46
C PHE A 222 6.30 18.13 9.13
N ASN A 223 7.05 17.11 8.71
CA ASN A 223 7.76 17.15 7.44
C ASN A 223 6.79 17.24 6.26
N SER A 224 5.97 16.20 6.11
CA SER A 224 4.91 16.06 5.13
C SER A 224 4.22 14.72 5.38
N LEU A 225 3.19 14.70 6.23
CA LEU A 225 2.44 13.48 6.53
C LEU A 225 2.00 12.81 5.22
N ASN A 226 2.20 11.49 5.12
CA ASN A 226 1.87 10.75 3.91
C ASN A 226 0.75 9.75 4.11
N ASP A 227 1.03 8.52 4.54
CA ASP A 227 0.01 7.48 4.71
C ASP A 227 -0.26 7.20 6.20
N GLY A 228 -1.36 6.53 6.47
CA GLY A 228 -1.76 6.19 7.82
C GLY A 228 -2.90 5.18 7.87
N LYS A 229 -3.07 4.59 9.04
CA LYS A 229 -4.10 3.59 9.31
C LYS A 229 -4.65 3.72 10.72
N ILE A 230 -5.93 3.39 10.85
CA ILE A 230 -6.59 3.23 12.14
C ILE A 230 -6.21 1.85 12.68
N HIS A 231 -5.76 1.80 13.93
CA HIS A 231 -5.42 0.55 14.59
C HIS A 231 -6.67 -0.27 14.90
N PRO A 232 -6.72 -1.57 14.53
CA PRO A 232 -7.97 -2.32 14.43
C PRO A 232 -8.74 -2.50 15.73
N THR A 233 -8.04 -2.53 16.87
CA THR A 233 -8.67 -2.76 18.19
C THR A 233 -8.74 -1.54 19.09
N SER A 234 -7.93 -0.52 18.82
CA SER A 234 -7.79 0.65 19.70
C SER A 234 -8.34 1.92 19.09
N HIS A 235 -8.59 1.89 17.78
CA HIS A 235 -9.09 2.98 16.93
C HIS A 235 -8.23 4.26 16.94
N LYS A 236 -7.02 4.18 17.47
CA LYS A 236 -6.01 5.24 17.39
C LYS A 236 -5.40 5.25 16.00
N ILE A 237 -5.02 6.44 15.53
CA ILE A 237 -4.62 6.66 14.15
C ILE A 237 -3.10 6.75 14.10
N PHE A 238 -2.48 6.01 13.19
CA PHE A 238 -1.04 5.97 13.01
C PHE A 238 -0.70 6.57 11.65
N ILE A 239 0.32 7.44 11.59
CA ILE A 239 0.62 8.26 10.42
C ILE A 239 2.13 8.31 10.20
N THR A 240 2.58 8.21 8.95
CA THR A 240 3.99 8.36 8.56
C THR A 240 4.29 9.81 8.18
N ASP A 241 5.48 10.29 8.54
CA ASP A 241 5.93 11.67 8.29
C ASP A 241 7.27 11.72 7.52
N PRO A 242 7.26 11.29 6.24
CA PRO A 242 8.43 11.40 5.37
C PRO A 242 8.67 12.85 4.93
N THR A 243 9.80 13.07 4.27
CA THR A 243 10.28 14.38 3.81
C THR A 243 9.92 14.68 2.35
N TYR A 244 8.85 14.10 1.82
CA TYR A 244 8.46 14.28 0.42
C TYR A 244 8.19 15.73 0.04
N GLY A 245 7.58 16.51 0.93
CA GLY A 245 7.34 17.95 0.75
C GLY A 245 8.57 18.71 0.32
N PHE A 246 9.67 18.52 1.06
CA PHE A 246 10.95 19.12 0.75
C PHE A 246 11.57 18.54 -0.54
N HIS A 247 11.60 17.21 -0.66
CA HIS A 247 12.23 16.54 -1.80
C HIS A 247 11.52 16.75 -3.15
N GLN A 248 10.28 17.22 -3.13
CA GLN A 248 9.47 17.55 -4.31
C GLN A 248 9.14 19.06 -4.40
N HIS A 249 9.86 19.90 -3.64
CA HIS A 249 9.81 21.36 -3.74
C HIS A 249 8.44 22.02 -3.47
N PHE A 250 7.61 21.42 -2.61
CA PHE A 250 6.35 22.03 -2.20
C PHE A 250 6.27 22.39 -0.72
N ARG A 251 7.34 22.12 0.06
CA ARG A 251 7.52 22.50 1.46
C ARG A 251 8.98 22.87 1.75
N GLU A 252 9.16 23.63 2.82
CA GLU A 252 10.46 24.05 3.34
C GLU A 252 11.29 22.88 3.88
N PRO A 253 12.60 23.06 4.11
CA PRO A 253 13.45 22.05 4.73
C PRO A 253 12.87 21.50 6.05
N PRO A 254 12.94 20.19 6.26
CA PRO A 254 12.36 19.55 7.44
C PRO A 254 13.03 19.98 8.75
N MET A 255 12.21 20.10 9.79
CA MET A 255 12.65 20.46 11.15
C MET A 255 12.51 19.31 12.16
N VAL A 256 11.99 18.15 11.72
CA VAL A 256 11.82 16.93 12.51
C VAL A 256 12.41 15.73 11.77
N HIS A 257 12.68 14.64 12.48
CA HIS A 257 13.12 13.39 11.84
C HIS A 257 11.98 12.77 11.04
N ASN A 258 12.30 11.86 10.11
CA ASN A 258 11.30 10.98 9.51
C ASN A 258 10.79 10.02 10.57
N GLN A 259 9.48 10.03 10.87
CA GLN A 259 8.92 9.32 12.02
C GLN A 259 7.55 8.71 11.71
N VAL A 260 7.13 7.77 12.56
CA VAL A 260 5.75 7.30 12.65
C VAL A 260 5.14 7.86 13.92
N TYR A 261 4.00 8.53 13.78
CA TYR A 261 3.23 9.10 14.88
C TYR A 261 2.00 8.26 15.16
N ARG A 262 1.55 8.31 16.41
CA ARG A 262 0.25 7.84 16.86
C ARG A 262 -0.54 9.02 17.40
N PHE A 263 -1.76 9.19 16.90
CA PHE A 263 -2.73 10.15 17.34
C PHE A 263 -3.90 9.47 18.06
N ASP A 264 -4.28 10.04 19.20
CA ASP A 264 -5.47 9.69 19.96
C ASP A 264 -6.59 10.71 19.69
N PRO A 265 -7.62 10.35 18.91
CA PRO A 265 -8.69 11.30 18.57
C PRO A 265 -9.57 11.69 19.77
N ASP A 266 -9.58 10.90 20.85
CA ASP A 266 -10.42 11.19 22.01
C ASP A 266 -9.73 12.13 23.01
N THR A 267 -8.40 12.12 23.06
CA THR A 267 -7.62 12.97 23.99
C THR A 267 -6.78 14.03 23.30
N GLY A 268 -6.67 14.02 21.97
CA GLY A 268 -5.78 14.87 21.20
C GLY A 268 -4.29 14.51 21.33
N ASN A 269 -3.94 13.38 21.96
CA ASN A 269 -2.54 13.05 22.23
C ASN A 269 -1.83 12.56 20.96
N VAL A 270 -0.79 13.28 20.54
CA VAL A 270 0.13 12.86 19.49
C VAL A 270 1.47 12.47 20.12
N ARG A 271 2.03 11.33 19.70
CA ARG A 271 3.38 10.89 20.12
C ARG A 271 4.05 10.07 19.04
N VAL A 272 5.38 10.05 19.04
CA VAL A 272 6.19 9.18 18.19
C VAL A 272 6.06 7.72 18.67
N VAL A 273 5.98 6.80 17.73
CA VAL A 273 5.97 5.35 17.99
C VAL A 273 7.09 4.59 17.29
N SER A 274 7.75 5.20 16.30
CA SER A 274 8.97 4.72 15.66
C SER A 274 9.70 5.88 14.97
N ASP A 275 11.03 5.91 15.03
CA ASP A 275 11.93 6.81 14.29
C ASP A 275 13.02 6.04 13.55
N GLU A 276 12.78 4.75 13.34
CA GLU A 276 13.77 3.77 12.92
C GLU A 276 13.90 3.60 11.39
N LEU A 277 13.05 4.29 10.62
CA LEU A 277 12.94 4.17 9.16
C LEU A 277 13.63 5.34 8.45
N VAL A 278 14.21 5.09 7.27
CA VAL A 278 14.85 6.14 6.47
C VAL A 278 13.80 7.05 5.85
N ARG A 279 12.74 6.50 5.26
CA ARG A 279 11.62 7.27 4.71
C ARG A 279 10.32 6.45 4.83
N PRO A 280 9.60 6.54 5.97
CA PRO A 280 8.41 5.76 6.22
C PRO A 280 7.30 6.19 5.25
N ASN A 281 6.61 5.23 4.66
CA ASN A 281 5.56 5.49 3.68
C ASN A 281 4.26 4.75 4.01
N GLY A 282 3.84 3.77 3.21
CA GLY A 282 2.65 2.99 3.48
C GLY A 282 2.71 2.27 4.81
N LEU A 283 1.56 2.18 5.46
CA LEU A 283 1.38 1.54 6.76
C LEU A 283 0.21 0.57 6.70
N ALA A 284 0.33 -0.58 7.34
CA ALA A 284 -0.79 -1.47 7.62
C ALA A 284 -0.62 -2.20 8.96
N PHE A 285 -1.72 -2.74 9.48
CA PHE A 285 -1.72 -3.61 10.65
C PHE A 285 -2.17 -5.01 10.27
N SER A 286 -1.70 -6.02 10.99
CA SER A 286 -2.39 -7.33 11.04
C SER A 286 -3.82 -7.14 11.54
N ALA A 287 -4.72 -8.08 11.20
CA ALA A 287 -6.12 -7.99 11.60
C ALA A 287 -6.32 -7.91 13.13
N ASP A 288 -5.40 -8.48 13.91
CA ASP A 288 -5.43 -8.42 15.37
C ASP A 288 -4.69 -7.21 15.96
N GLY A 289 -4.08 -6.36 15.11
CA GLY A 289 -3.36 -5.15 15.49
C GLY A 289 -2.02 -5.38 16.16
N LYS A 290 -1.53 -6.62 16.26
CA LYS A 290 -0.28 -6.94 16.96
C LYS A 290 0.97 -6.72 16.13
N THR A 291 0.84 -6.69 14.81
CA THR A 291 1.95 -6.45 13.89
C THR A 291 1.65 -5.20 13.08
N ALA A 292 2.63 -4.31 12.98
CA ALA A 292 2.61 -3.19 12.04
C ALA A 292 3.57 -3.47 10.89
N TYR A 293 3.14 -3.21 9.66
CA TYR A 293 3.98 -3.25 8.45
C TYR A 293 4.17 -1.82 7.96
N VAL A 294 5.41 -1.40 7.74
CA VAL A 294 5.74 -0.04 7.27
C VAL A 294 6.69 -0.15 6.08
N ALA A 295 6.31 0.48 4.98
CA ALA A 295 7.18 0.64 3.82
C ALA A 295 8.27 1.68 4.09
N ASP A 296 9.49 1.39 3.67
CA ASP A 296 10.61 2.32 3.65
C ASP A 296 11.06 2.56 2.21
N THR A 297 10.86 3.79 1.74
CA THR A 297 11.20 4.24 0.39
C THR A 297 12.55 4.93 0.30
N GLY A 298 13.46 4.69 1.25
CA GLY A 298 14.76 5.36 1.33
C GLY A 298 15.55 5.42 0.02
N ALA A 299 15.37 4.47 -0.90
CA ALA A 299 15.98 4.46 -2.23
C ALA A 299 15.45 5.53 -3.21
N ALA A 300 14.30 6.16 -2.93
CA ALA A 300 13.69 7.22 -3.73
C ALA A 300 13.79 8.59 -3.02
N ILE A 301 14.75 9.42 -3.44
CA ILE A 301 15.19 10.61 -2.70
C ILE A 301 14.73 11.94 -3.36
N GLY A 302 13.78 11.88 -4.29
CA GLY A 302 13.25 13.06 -5.01
C GLY A 302 14.34 13.78 -5.82
N PHE A 303 14.55 15.08 -5.60
CA PHE A 303 15.58 15.86 -6.34
C PHE A 303 17.01 15.35 -6.16
N LEU A 304 17.28 14.57 -5.10
CA LEU A 304 18.57 13.92 -4.87
C LEU A 304 18.74 12.61 -5.68
N GLY A 305 17.74 12.23 -6.48
CA GLY A 305 17.77 11.07 -7.35
C GLY A 305 17.37 9.78 -6.64
N ARG A 306 17.92 8.67 -7.14
CA ARG A 306 17.66 7.30 -6.65
C ARG A 306 18.96 6.69 -6.18
N ASN A 307 18.91 5.93 -5.09
CA ASN A 307 20.04 5.16 -4.60
C ASN A 307 19.58 3.76 -4.21
N GLN A 308 19.84 2.78 -5.08
CA GLN A 308 19.42 1.39 -4.91
C GLN A 308 20.08 0.67 -3.71
N THR A 309 21.08 1.29 -3.07
CA THR A 309 21.71 0.78 -1.85
C THR A 309 20.98 1.17 -0.56
N LEU A 310 20.00 2.08 -0.65
CA LEU A 310 19.13 2.48 0.46
C LEU A 310 17.85 1.62 0.51
N PRO A 311 17.04 1.73 1.58
CA PRO A 311 15.86 0.89 1.73
C PRO A 311 14.87 0.96 0.56
N ALA A 312 14.46 -0.22 0.11
CA ALA A 312 13.30 -0.50 -0.74
C ALA A 312 12.57 -1.68 -0.10
N THR A 313 12.19 -1.48 1.16
CA THR A 313 11.95 -2.58 2.11
C THR A 313 10.68 -2.31 2.89
N ILE A 314 9.89 -3.35 3.09
CA ILE A 314 8.81 -3.37 4.07
C ILE A 314 9.40 -3.95 5.35
N TYR A 315 9.28 -3.20 6.44
CA TYR A 315 9.64 -3.66 7.78
C TYR A 315 8.38 -4.04 8.56
N GLU A 316 8.48 -5.05 9.40
CA GLU A 316 7.47 -5.36 10.39
C GLU A 316 7.94 -5.01 11.82
N PHE A 317 6.97 -4.70 12.67
CA PHE A 317 7.17 -4.36 14.08
C PHE A 317 6.14 -5.07 14.93
N ASP A 318 6.53 -5.43 16.15
CA ASP A 318 5.56 -5.78 17.19
C ASP A 318 4.90 -4.49 17.71
N VAL A 319 3.58 -4.50 17.85
CA VAL A 319 2.85 -3.38 18.45
C VAL A 319 2.69 -3.68 19.94
N ASN A 320 3.33 -2.89 20.79
CA ASN A 320 3.23 -3.08 22.23
C ASN A 320 1.74 -2.99 22.67
N PRO A 321 1.19 -4.00 23.37
CA PRO A 321 -0.25 -4.06 23.63
C PRO A 321 -0.76 -2.95 24.56
N LYS A 322 0.13 -2.33 25.36
CA LYS A 322 -0.24 -1.27 26.31
C LYS A 322 0.06 0.11 25.74
N THR A 323 1.28 0.32 25.26
CA THR A 323 1.72 1.63 24.79
C THR A 323 1.36 1.83 23.32
N GLN A 324 1.41 0.78 22.51
CA GLN A 324 1.41 0.78 21.05
C GLN A 324 2.63 1.45 20.42
N VAL A 325 3.75 1.49 21.14
CA VAL A 325 5.07 1.71 20.53
C VAL A 325 5.36 0.53 19.59
N PHE A 326 6.05 0.81 18.49
CA PHE A 326 6.54 -0.21 17.58
C PHE A 326 7.87 -0.73 18.10
N GLU A 327 7.96 -2.04 18.30
CA GLU A 327 9.10 -2.72 18.90
C GLU A 327 9.68 -3.75 17.93
N HIS A 328 10.96 -4.10 18.14
CA HIS A 328 11.64 -5.19 17.43
C HIS A 328 11.51 -5.11 15.89
N ARG A 329 11.98 -4.02 15.27
CA ARG A 329 12.00 -3.88 13.81
C ARG A 329 12.66 -5.10 13.15
N ARG A 330 11.97 -5.69 12.18
CA ARG A 330 12.48 -6.81 11.37
C ARG A 330 12.20 -6.55 9.89
N VAL A 331 13.08 -7.06 9.03
CA VAL A 331 12.80 -7.10 7.59
C VAL A 331 11.61 -8.05 7.39
N PHE A 332 10.56 -7.56 6.74
CA PHE A 332 9.46 -8.39 6.28
C PHE A 332 9.68 -8.77 4.81
N ALA A 333 9.89 -7.79 3.93
CA ALA A 333 10.12 -8.03 2.51
C ALA A 333 11.05 -6.98 1.89
N TYR A 334 11.98 -7.42 1.05
CA TYR A 334 12.75 -6.54 0.15
C TYR A 334 12.18 -6.70 -1.26
N ILE A 335 11.77 -5.59 -1.89
CA ILE A 335 11.10 -5.64 -3.19
C ILE A 335 12.11 -5.63 -4.34
N ASP A 336 11.72 -6.12 -5.51
CA ASP A 336 12.63 -6.22 -6.67
C ASP A 336 12.48 -5.09 -7.70
N ALA A 337 11.46 -4.23 -7.58
CA ALA A 337 11.16 -3.17 -8.56
C ALA A 337 10.75 -1.87 -7.86
N GLY A 338 11.60 -0.84 -7.97
CA GLY A 338 11.35 0.49 -7.39
C GLY A 338 11.42 0.53 -5.86
N VAL A 339 10.40 1.12 -5.23
CA VAL A 339 10.23 1.18 -3.76
C VAL A 339 8.81 0.77 -3.37
N PRO A 340 8.60 0.19 -2.18
CA PRO A 340 7.25 -0.14 -1.70
C PRO A 340 6.56 1.16 -1.25
N ASP A 341 5.32 1.38 -1.69
CA ASP A 341 4.55 2.57 -1.32
C ASP A 341 3.38 2.22 -0.38
N GLY A 342 2.12 2.43 -0.79
CA GLY A 342 0.94 2.05 0.00
C GLY A 342 0.85 0.55 0.30
N ILE A 343 0.44 0.22 1.53
CA ILE A 343 0.32 -1.16 2.02
C ILE A 343 -1.14 -1.51 2.37
N GLN A 344 -1.56 -2.73 2.02
CA GLN A 344 -2.82 -3.33 2.46
C GLN A 344 -2.60 -4.76 3.00
N VAL A 345 -3.53 -5.24 3.83
CA VAL A 345 -3.51 -6.61 4.37
C VAL A 345 -4.86 -7.28 4.07
N ASP A 346 -4.82 -8.52 3.59
CA ASP A 346 -6.04 -9.30 3.34
C ASP A 346 -6.48 -10.13 4.56
N LYS A 347 -7.68 -10.71 4.47
CA LYS A 347 -8.27 -11.60 5.50
C LYS A 347 -7.48 -12.90 5.71
N PHE A 348 -6.54 -13.24 4.84
CA PHE A 348 -5.65 -14.41 4.97
C PHE A 348 -4.32 -14.07 5.64
N GLY A 349 -4.06 -12.77 5.89
CA GLY A 349 -2.81 -12.28 6.46
C GLY A 349 -1.72 -12.04 5.42
N ASN A 350 -2.06 -12.02 4.12
CA ASN A 350 -1.12 -11.60 3.09
C ASN A 350 -0.99 -10.08 3.08
N VAL A 351 0.22 -9.60 2.83
CA VAL A 351 0.59 -8.20 2.77
C VAL A 351 0.79 -7.81 1.31
N TYR A 352 0.15 -6.71 0.90
CA TYR A 352 0.20 -6.16 -0.45
C TYR A 352 0.90 -4.82 -0.39
N SER A 353 1.76 -4.54 -1.36
CA SER A 353 2.32 -3.20 -1.53
C SER A 353 2.30 -2.79 -3.00
N SER A 354 1.96 -1.53 -3.27
CA SER A 354 2.30 -0.92 -4.55
C SER A 354 3.82 -0.84 -4.69
N CYS A 355 4.31 -1.09 -5.90
CA CYS A 355 5.72 -1.23 -6.28
C CYS A 355 5.95 -0.67 -7.70
N GLY A 356 7.20 -0.71 -8.17
CA GLY A 356 7.61 -0.13 -9.46
C GLY A 356 6.97 -0.74 -10.70
N ASP A 357 6.52 -1.99 -10.65
CA ASP A 357 5.95 -2.75 -11.79
C ASP A 357 4.48 -3.18 -11.56
N GLY A 358 3.88 -2.78 -10.43
CA GLY A 358 2.52 -3.09 -10.06
C GLY A 358 2.34 -3.32 -8.57
N VAL A 359 1.58 -4.36 -8.19
CA VAL A 359 1.38 -4.71 -6.78
C VAL A 359 2.02 -6.05 -6.49
N HIS A 360 2.84 -6.12 -5.44
CA HIS A 360 3.45 -7.36 -4.96
C HIS A 360 2.67 -7.89 -3.77
N VAL A 361 2.62 -9.21 -3.63
CA VAL A 361 1.94 -9.89 -2.52
C VAL A 361 2.90 -10.84 -1.82
N TRP A 362 3.04 -10.65 -0.52
CA TRP A 362 3.76 -11.55 0.36
C TRP A 362 2.80 -12.25 1.31
N ASN A 363 3.04 -13.52 1.60
CA ASN A 363 2.32 -14.15 2.70
C ASN A 363 2.78 -13.60 4.05
N ARG A 364 2.12 -14.01 5.14
CA ARG A 364 2.43 -13.58 6.52
C ARG A 364 3.86 -13.85 7.00
N TYR A 365 4.69 -14.53 6.22
CA TYR A 365 6.10 -14.82 6.52
C TYR A 365 7.07 -14.00 5.67
N GLY A 366 6.59 -13.09 4.83
CA GLY A 366 7.44 -12.29 3.95
C GLY A 366 7.86 -13.00 2.66
N ILE A 367 7.25 -14.15 2.33
CA ILE A 367 7.54 -14.88 1.09
C ILE A 367 6.71 -14.27 -0.05
N LEU A 368 7.35 -13.84 -1.14
CA LEU A 368 6.66 -13.33 -2.32
C LEU A 368 5.87 -14.47 -2.96
N ILE A 369 4.55 -14.37 -2.93
CA ILE A 369 3.65 -15.40 -3.48
C ILE A 369 3.16 -15.04 -4.89
N GLY A 370 3.04 -13.75 -5.19
CA GLY A 370 2.49 -13.29 -6.45
C GLY A 370 2.67 -11.80 -6.72
N LYS A 371 2.45 -11.41 -7.97
CA LYS A 371 2.37 -10.01 -8.38
C LYS A 371 1.17 -9.76 -9.30
N PHE A 372 0.55 -8.60 -9.13
CA PHE A 372 -0.34 -7.97 -10.11
C PHE A 372 0.54 -7.09 -11.00
N PHE A 373 1.07 -7.66 -12.08
CA PHE A 373 2.02 -6.98 -12.94
C PHE A 373 1.27 -6.08 -13.94
N ILE A 374 1.46 -4.77 -13.84
CA ILE A 374 0.86 -3.77 -14.74
C ILE A 374 1.90 -3.09 -15.63
N GLY A 375 3.19 -3.43 -15.48
CA GLY A 375 4.28 -2.94 -16.32
C GLY A 375 4.62 -1.46 -16.12
N LYS A 376 4.20 -0.90 -14.99
CA LYS A 376 4.43 0.50 -14.59
C LYS A 376 4.25 0.65 -13.08
N VAL A 377 4.69 1.79 -12.57
CA VAL A 377 4.57 2.13 -11.15
C VAL A 377 3.10 2.10 -10.74
N SER A 378 2.79 1.27 -9.75
CA SER A 378 1.59 1.49 -8.93
C SER A 378 1.97 2.45 -7.83
N CYS A 379 1.11 3.45 -7.60
CA CYS A 379 1.33 4.44 -6.56
C CYS A 379 0.67 3.98 -5.25
N ASN A 380 -0.57 3.50 -5.29
CA ASN A 380 -1.26 2.97 -4.11
C ASN A 380 -2.40 2.01 -4.54
N LEU A 381 -3.04 1.36 -3.56
CA LEU A 381 -4.08 0.37 -3.76
C LEU A 381 -5.08 0.31 -2.59
N VAL A 382 -6.32 -0.11 -2.87
CA VAL A 382 -7.34 -0.34 -1.84
C VAL A 382 -8.26 -1.50 -2.20
N PHE A 383 -8.67 -2.25 -1.19
CA PHE A 383 -9.77 -3.22 -1.34
C PHE A 383 -11.11 -2.47 -1.35
N ALA A 384 -11.91 -2.69 -2.38
CA ALA A 384 -13.21 -2.06 -2.59
C ALA A 384 -14.35 -3.08 -2.41
N GLY A 385 -14.60 -3.45 -1.17
CA GLY A 385 -15.49 -4.55 -0.79
C GLY A 385 -14.83 -5.92 -0.97
N ASP A 386 -15.65 -6.97 -1.01
CA ASP A 386 -15.14 -8.31 -1.27
C ASP A 386 -14.76 -8.44 -2.74
N ARG A 387 -13.64 -9.13 -3.00
CA ARG A 387 -13.17 -9.53 -4.34
C ARG A 387 -12.64 -8.43 -5.26
N ASN A 388 -12.68 -7.16 -4.88
CA ASN A 388 -12.18 -6.07 -5.74
C ASN A 388 -10.95 -5.41 -5.12
N LEU A 389 -9.88 -5.32 -5.89
CA LEU A 389 -8.71 -4.52 -5.58
C LEU A 389 -8.58 -3.41 -6.64
N VAL A 390 -8.66 -2.16 -6.19
CA VAL A 390 -8.43 -0.98 -7.04
C VAL A 390 -6.97 -0.58 -6.91
N ILE A 391 -6.29 -0.42 -8.04
CA ILE A 391 -4.87 -0.10 -8.12
C ILE A 391 -4.71 1.23 -8.86
N LEU A 392 -4.06 2.19 -8.21
CA LEU A 392 -3.74 3.49 -8.77
C LEU A 392 -2.35 3.43 -9.43
N ALA A 393 -2.24 3.93 -10.67
CA ALA A 393 -1.03 3.85 -11.48
C ALA A 393 -0.73 5.15 -12.24
N GLY A 394 -0.89 6.27 -11.56
CA GLY A 394 -0.63 7.62 -12.05
C GLY A 394 -1.68 8.12 -13.03
N ASP A 395 -1.53 7.78 -14.30
CA ASP A 395 -2.43 8.18 -15.41
C ASP A 395 -3.50 7.12 -15.72
N GLN A 396 -3.59 6.07 -14.90
CA GLN A 396 -4.54 4.96 -15.06
C GLN A 396 -5.02 4.41 -13.71
N VAL A 397 -6.22 3.83 -13.71
CA VAL A 397 -6.78 3.03 -12.61
C VAL A 397 -7.04 1.63 -13.13
N PHE A 398 -6.57 0.62 -12.40
CA PHE A 398 -6.84 -0.79 -12.67
C PHE A 398 -7.80 -1.37 -11.64
N LEU A 399 -8.64 -2.30 -12.09
CA LEU A 399 -9.42 -3.17 -11.24
C LEU A 399 -8.87 -4.59 -11.37
N ALA A 400 -8.57 -5.22 -10.23
CA ALA A 400 -8.42 -6.66 -10.16
C ALA A 400 -9.61 -7.28 -9.42
N GLU A 401 -10.27 -8.22 -10.08
CA GLU A 401 -11.31 -9.07 -9.50
C GLU A 401 -10.67 -10.38 -9.05
N ILE A 402 -10.63 -10.64 -7.74
CA ILE A 402 -9.90 -11.75 -7.11
C ILE A 402 -10.75 -12.45 -6.04
N ALA A 403 -10.24 -13.49 -5.38
CA ALA A 403 -10.94 -14.16 -4.28
C ALA A 403 -10.65 -13.53 -2.91
N ALA A 404 -9.44 -12.99 -2.71
CA ALA A 404 -9.08 -12.30 -1.48
C ALA A 404 -9.93 -11.04 -1.25
N GLY A 405 -10.13 -10.72 0.03
CA GLY A 405 -10.74 -9.47 0.48
C GLY A 405 -9.89 -8.86 1.58
N GLY A 406 -9.88 -7.53 1.65
CA GLY A 406 -9.14 -6.76 2.66
C GLY A 406 -9.68 -6.98 4.08
N ILE A 407 -8.84 -6.71 5.07
CA ILE A 407 -9.31 -6.54 6.45
C ILE A 407 -10.29 -5.35 6.53
N ASN A 408 -11.16 -5.34 7.54
CA ASN A 408 -12.06 -4.20 7.73
C ASN A 408 -11.24 -2.95 8.11
N LEU A 409 -11.46 -1.85 7.38
CA LEU A 409 -10.86 -0.54 7.65
C LEU A 409 -11.88 0.50 8.12
N ALA A 410 -13.15 0.11 8.25
CA ALA A 410 -14.20 0.92 8.85
C ALA A 410 -14.22 0.71 10.37
N TYR A 411 -14.06 1.81 11.11
CA TYR A 411 -14.00 1.83 12.57
C TYR A 411 -15.01 2.82 13.15
N PRO A 412 -15.44 2.61 14.41
CA PRO A 412 -16.55 3.35 15.03
C PRO A 412 -16.47 4.86 14.92
#